data_AF-A0AAU4BFB7-F1
#
_entry.id   AF-A0AAU4BFB7-F1
#
_cell.length_a   1.000
_cell.length_b   1.000
_cell.length_c   1.000
_cell.angle_alpha   90.00
_cell.angle_beta   90.00
_cell.angle_gamma   90.00
#
_symmetry.space_group_name_H-M   'P 1'
#
loop_
_entity.id
_entity.type
_entity.pdbx_description
1 polymer ?
#
loop_
_entity_poly.entity_id
_entity_poly.type
_entity_poly.pdbx_seq_one_letter_code
_entity_poly.pdbx_strand_id
1 'polypeptide(L)'
;MSLDTRLRPPTPLASEHPARYALAIGRLFLCWIFLWAFIDKLFGLGKATESGWLSGTSPSKGFLSHAEGPFQEMFHAMAGKVWVDALFMFGLGGLAVALLLGIGLRLAAIGGTILMVMLWAASLWPENNPFMDMHWIYAAMLVALALTDSGTALGFGRAWARLPLVRRYPILR
;
A
#
# COMPACT_ATOMS: atom_id res chain seq x y z
N MET A 1 -10.63 38.17 48.73
CA MET A 1 -9.53 38.17 47.74
C MET A 1 -9.83 37.07 46.73
N SER A 2 -10.52 37.42 45.64
CA SER A 2 -10.89 36.48 44.58
C SER A 2 -9.68 36.24 43.69
N LEU A 3 -9.20 35.00 43.59
CA LEU A 3 -8.15 34.63 42.65
C LEU A 3 -8.79 34.47 41.27
N ASP A 4 -8.81 35.56 40.50
CA ASP A 4 -9.12 35.53 39.06
C ASP A 4 -8.04 34.75 38.33
N THR A 5 -8.19 33.43 38.33
CA THR A 5 -7.37 32.54 37.52
C THR A 5 -7.84 32.72 36.08
N ARG A 6 -7.24 33.67 35.35
CA ARG A 6 -7.48 33.79 33.91
C ARG A 6 -7.11 32.45 33.28
N LEU A 7 -8.12 31.64 32.96
CA LEU A 7 -7.95 30.45 32.13
C LEU A 7 -7.35 30.94 30.83
N ARG A 8 -6.08 30.61 30.60
CA ARG A 8 -5.43 30.83 29.32
C ARG A 8 -6.33 30.15 28.28
N PRO A 9 -6.83 30.85 27.25
CA PRO A 9 -7.56 30.17 26.20
C PRO A 9 -6.66 29.01 25.72
N PRO A 10 -7.20 27.79 25.58
CA PRO A 10 -6.40 26.70 25.06
C PRO A 10 -5.75 27.19 23.77
N THR A 11 -4.42 27.08 23.70
CA THR A 11 -3.67 27.38 22.48
C THR A 11 -4.43 26.76 21.32
N PRO A 12 -4.77 27.53 20.26
CA PRO A 12 -5.43 26.94 19.11
C PRO A 12 -4.63 25.69 18.71
N LEU A 13 -5.29 24.56 18.54
CA LEU A 13 -4.70 23.28 18.05
C LEU A 13 -4.19 23.41 16.60
N ALA A 14 -3.79 24.62 16.18
CA ALA A 14 -3.54 25.05 14.82
C ALA A 14 -2.05 24.94 14.42
N SER A 15 -1.25 24.17 15.14
CA SER A 15 -0.11 23.49 14.51
C SER A 15 -0.53 22.06 14.28
N GLU A 16 -1.08 21.75 13.11
CA GLU A 16 -1.28 20.36 12.74
C GLU A 16 0.07 19.61 12.90
N HIS A 17 0.07 18.57 13.73
CA HIS A 17 1.28 17.90 14.24
C HIS A 17 2.23 17.52 13.09
N PRO A 18 3.55 17.80 13.17
CA PRO A 18 4.51 17.52 12.09
C PRO A 18 4.48 16.08 11.58
N ALA A 19 4.10 15.13 12.44
CA ALA A 19 3.91 13.72 12.09
C ALA A 19 2.96 13.49 10.89
N ARG A 20 1.99 14.37 10.62
CA ARG A 20 1.13 14.24 9.43
C ARG A 20 1.93 14.28 8.12
N TYR A 21 2.97 15.10 8.08
CA TYR A 21 3.82 15.25 6.91
C TYR A 21 4.78 14.08 6.80
N ALA A 22 5.31 13.59 7.93
CA ALA A 22 6.09 12.36 7.96
C ALA A 22 5.29 11.16 7.41
N LEU A 23 4.02 11.02 7.83
CA LEU A 23 3.12 9.99 7.30
C LEU A 23 2.77 10.20 5.82
N ALA A 24 2.54 11.44 5.39
CA ALA A 24 2.31 11.74 3.98
C ALA A 24 3.54 11.42 3.11
N ILE A 25 4.75 11.73 3.59
CA ILE A 25 6.00 11.38 2.91
C ILE A 25 6.18 9.85 2.89
N GLY A 26 5.95 9.17 4.02
CA GLY A 26 5.98 7.71 4.09
C GLY A 26 5.00 7.04 3.11
N ARG A 27 3.80 7.61 2.96
CA ARG A 27 2.82 7.21 1.94
C ARG A 27 3.37 7.33 0.53
N LEU A 28 4.07 8.43 0.21
CA LEU A 28 4.66 8.64 -1.09
C LEU A 28 5.87 7.73 -1.36
N PHE A 29 6.68 7.43 -0.34
CA PHE A 29 7.74 6.43 -0.47
C PHE A 29 7.17 5.03 -0.75
N LEU A 30 6.14 4.63 0.00
CA LEU A 30 5.48 3.36 -0.24
C LEU A 30 4.78 3.32 -1.61
N CYS A 31 4.14 4.42 -2.01
CA CYS A 31 3.60 4.60 -3.35
C CYS A 31 4.67 4.36 -4.41
N TRP A 32 5.86 4.97 -4.25
CA TRP A 32 6.93 4.85 -5.23
C TRP A 32 7.40 3.40 -5.40
N ILE A 33 7.49 2.64 -4.31
CA ILE A 33 7.86 1.22 -4.34
C ILE A 33 6.87 0.42 -5.20
N PHE A 34 5.57 0.58 -4.95
CA PHE A 34 4.53 -0.12 -5.73
C PHE A 34 4.44 0.37 -7.17
N LEU A 35 4.55 1.68 -7.40
CA LEU A 35 4.52 2.28 -8.72
C LEU A 35 5.68 1.79 -9.57
N TRP A 36 6.89 1.76 -9.00
CA TRP A 36 8.07 1.26 -9.69
C TRP A 36 7.93 -0.22 -10.03
N ALA A 37 7.48 -1.04 -9.08
CA ALA A 37 7.23 -2.46 -9.31
C ALA A 37 6.21 -2.70 -10.43
N PHE A 38 5.15 -1.88 -10.49
CA PHE A 38 4.17 -1.92 -11.57
C PHE A 38 4.78 -1.51 -12.92
N ILE A 39 5.52 -0.41 -13.00
CA ILE A 39 6.13 0.10 -14.23
C ILE A 39 7.13 -0.92 -14.80
N ASP A 40 8.04 -1.44 -13.96
CA ASP A 40 9.03 -2.42 -14.40
C ASP A 40 8.35 -3.71 -14.90
N LYS A 41 7.29 -4.18 -14.23
CA LYS A 41 6.54 -5.37 -14.66
C LYS A 41 5.68 -5.11 -15.89
N LEU A 42 5.19 -3.89 -16.09
CA LEU A 42 4.37 -3.54 -17.24
C LEU A 42 5.21 -3.47 -18.52
N PHE A 43 6.37 -2.81 -18.46
CA PHE A 43 7.20 -2.52 -19.62
C PHE A 43 8.43 -3.42 -19.78
N GLY A 44 8.94 -4.03 -18.70
CA GLY A 44 10.17 -4.81 -18.73
C GLY A 44 11.41 -3.92 -18.87
N LEU A 45 11.69 -3.08 -17.88
CA LEU A 45 12.79 -2.11 -17.94
C LEU A 45 14.18 -2.71 -17.61
N GLY A 46 14.26 -4.04 -17.45
CA GLY A 46 15.51 -4.75 -17.19
C GLY A 46 16.07 -4.55 -15.79
N LYS A 47 15.27 -4.08 -14.82
CA LYS A 47 15.71 -4.01 -13.40
C LYS A 47 15.43 -5.31 -12.67
N ALA A 48 14.16 -5.69 -12.61
CA ALA A 48 13.75 -6.99 -12.10
C ALA A 48 13.06 -7.82 -13.20
N THR A 49 12.57 -7.17 -14.25
CA THR A 49 11.80 -7.81 -15.32
C THR A 49 12.46 -7.51 -16.68
N GLU A 50 12.96 -8.55 -17.36
CA GLU A 50 13.58 -8.40 -18.69
C GLU A 50 12.55 -8.11 -19.80
N SER A 51 11.35 -8.68 -19.70
CA SER A 51 10.26 -8.50 -20.67
C SER A 51 8.94 -8.24 -19.95
N GLY A 52 8.25 -7.16 -20.30
CA GLY A 52 7.07 -6.70 -19.59
C GLY A 52 5.80 -7.48 -19.90
N TRP A 53 4.75 -7.19 -19.12
CA TRP A 53 3.42 -7.76 -19.30
C TRP A 53 2.81 -7.41 -20.66
N LEU A 54 3.08 -6.21 -21.18
CA LEU A 54 2.65 -5.79 -22.52
C LEU A 54 3.29 -6.62 -23.64
N SER A 55 4.42 -7.26 -23.37
CA SER A 55 5.12 -8.16 -24.30
C SER A 55 4.68 -9.62 -24.16
N GLY A 56 3.65 -9.89 -23.33
CA GLY A 56 3.10 -11.23 -23.10
C GLY A 56 3.77 -12.01 -21.97
N THR A 57 4.71 -11.41 -21.25
CA THR A 57 5.36 -12.07 -20.10
C THR A 57 4.45 -12.05 -18.87
N SER A 58 4.35 -13.17 -18.18
CA SER A 58 3.56 -13.23 -16.95
C SER A 58 4.28 -12.53 -15.78
N PRO A 59 3.69 -11.48 -15.18
CA PRO A 59 4.28 -10.75 -14.06
C PRO A 59 4.34 -11.56 -12.75
N SER A 60 3.47 -12.56 -12.57
CA SER A 60 3.45 -13.39 -11.35
C SER A 60 4.27 -14.67 -11.49
N LYS A 61 4.44 -15.20 -12.72
CA LYS A 61 5.06 -16.51 -12.95
C LYS A 61 6.45 -16.60 -12.33
N GLY A 62 7.32 -15.62 -12.59
CA GLY A 62 8.70 -15.66 -12.09
C GLY A 62 8.80 -15.63 -10.55
N PHE A 63 7.83 -15.03 -9.86
CA PHE A 63 7.82 -15.03 -8.40
C PHE A 63 7.16 -16.29 -7.84
N LEU A 64 5.96 -16.64 -8.33
CA LEU A 64 5.17 -17.75 -7.81
C LEU A 64 5.71 -19.14 -8.16
N SER A 65 6.48 -19.28 -9.24
CA SER A 65 7.09 -20.57 -9.62
C SER A 65 8.32 -20.95 -8.79
N HIS A 66 8.82 -20.02 -7.98
CA HIS A 66 9.95 -20.23 -7.08
C HIS A 66 9.50 -20.20 -5.61
N ALA A 67 8.20 -20.26 -5.36
CA ALA A 67 7.68 -20.31 -4.00
C ALA A 67 8.05 -21.65 -3.36
N GLU A 68 8.52 -21.62 -2.11
CA GLU A 68 8.85 -22.82 -1.35
C GLU A 68 7.98 -22.96 -0.10
N GLY A 69 8.09 -24.11 0.57
CA GLY A 69 7.38 -24.38 1.82
C GLY A 69 5.95 -24.92 1.64
N PRO A 70 5.10 -24.81 2.68
CA PRO A 70 3.85 -25.56 2.77
C PRO A 70 2.79 -25.16 1.72
N PHE A 71 2.96 -24.01 1.08
CA PHE A 71 2.01 -23.45 0.11
C PHE A 71 2.53 -23.51 -1.34
N GLN A 72 3.69 -24.14 -1.57
CA GLN A 72 4.35 -24.21 -2.87
C GLN A 72 3.42 -24.69 -3.99
N GLU A 73 2.73 -25.83 -3.80
CA GLU A 73 1.84 -26.39 -4.84
C GLU A 73 0.73 -25.42 -5.24
N MET A 74 0.15 -24.71 -4.26
CA MET A 74 -0.89 -23.72 -4.49
C MET A 74 -0.36 -22.54 -5.31
N PHE A 75 0.81 -22.00 -4.97
CA PHE A 75 1.43 -20.89 -5.71
C PHE A 75 1.88 -21.30 -7.11
N HIS A 76 2.45 -22.49 -7.26
CA HIS A 76 2.85 -23.05 -8.55
C HIS A 76 1.64 -23.24 -9.47
N ALA A 77 0.49 -23.68 -8.94
CA ALA A 77 -0.75 -23.82 -9.71
C ALA A 77 -1.33 -22.47 -10.19
N MET A 78 -1.06 -21.39 -9.45
CA MET A 78 -1.45 -20.02 -9.79
C MET A 78 -0.46 -19.31 -10.71
N ALA A 79 0.80 -19.72 -10.71
CA ALA A 79 1.87 -19.10 -11.49
C ALA A 79 1.53 -19.07 -12.99
N GLY A 80 1.56 -17.88 -13.60
CA GLY A 80 1.30 -17.74 -15.03
C GLY A 80 -0.16 -17.77 -15.45
N LYS A 81 -1.11 -17.82 -14.52
CA LYS A 81 -2.54 -17.72 -14.85
C LYS A 81 -2.89 -16.26 -15.14
N VAL A 82 -3.59 -16.03 -16.26
CA VAL A 82 -3.99 -14.68 -16.71
C VAL A 82 -4.76 -13.90 -15.64
N TRP A 83 -5.65 -14.57 -14.90
CA TRP A 83 -6.43 -13.91 -13.84
C TRP A 83 -5.56 -13.50 -12.63
N VAL A 84 -4.51 -14.28 -12.32
CA VAL A 84 -3.55 -13.97 -11.25
C VAL A 84 -2.68 -12.80 -11.67
N ASP A 85 -2.19 -12.82 -12.90
CA ASP A 85 -1.40 -11.73 -13.48
C ASP A 85 -2.18 -10.41 -13.51
N ALA A 86 -3.44 -10.46 -13.94
CA ALA A 86 -4.31 -9.30 -13.93
C ALA A 86 -4.55 -8.80 -12.50
N LEU A 87 -4.92 -9.68 -11.56
CA LEU A 87 -5.15 -9.29 -10.17
C LEU A 87 -3.90 -8.67 -9.53
N PHE A 88 -2.73 -9.24 -9.80
CA PHE A 88 -1.46 -8.73 -9.30
C PHE A 88 -1.14 -7.34 -9.88
N MET A 89 -1.29 -7.16 -11.20
CA MET A 89 -1.01 -5.87 -11.86
C MET A 89 -2.01 -4.79 -11.47
N PHE A 90 -3.31 -5.09 -11.44
CA PHE A 90 -4.32 -4.16 -10.96
C PHE A 90 -4.18 -3.88 -9.45
N GLY A 91 -3.73 -4.87 -8.68
CA GLY A 91 -3.39 -4.69 -7.26
C GLY A 91 -2.24 -3.69 -7.07
N LEU A 92 -1.12 -3.89 -7.76
CA LEU A 92 0.04 -2.99 -7.70
C LEU A 92 -0.29 -1.59 -8.20
N GLY A 93 -0.90 -1.48 -9.38
CA GLY A 93 -1.26 -0.20 -9.99
C GLY A 93 -2.33 0.54 -9.19
N GLY A 94 -3.38 -0.16 -8.75
CA GLY A 94 -4.45 0.40 -7.93
C GLY A 94 -3.95 0.88 -6.57
N LEU A 95 -3.08 0.10 -5.92
CA LEU A 95 -2.45 0.49 -4.65
C LEU A 95 -1.54 1.72 -4.83
N ALA A 96 -0.72 1.74 -5.88
CA ALA A 96 0.12 2.89 -6.20
C ALA A 96 -0.70 4.16 -6.43
N VAL A 97 -1.79 4.08 -7.22
CA VAL A 97 -2.66 5.24 -7.49
C VAL A 97 -3.37 5.71 -6.22
N ALA A 98 -3.89 4.79 -5.40
CA ALA A 98 -4.55 5.13 -4.14
C ALA A 98 -3.59 5.84 -3.17
N LEU A 99 -2.36 5.34 -3.04
CA LEU A 99 -1.32 5.96 -2.21
C LEU A 99 -0.82 7.29 -2.77
N LEU A 100 -0.67 7.41 -4.09
CA LEU A 100 -0.24 8.66 -4.72
C LEU A 100 -1.26 9.77 -4.45
N LEU A 101 -2.51 9.50 -4.80
CA LEU A 101 -3.60 10.46 -4.67
C LEU A 101 -4.05 10.64 -3.22
N GLY A 102 -3.76 9.69 -2.33
CA GLY A 102 -4.22 9.71 -0.95
C GLY A 102 -5.74 9.53 -0.83
N ILE A 103 -6.32 8.66 -1.66
CA ILE A 103 -7.77 8.39 -1.70
C ILE A 103 -8.03 6.89 -1.60
N GLY A 104 -9.14 6.48 -0.97
CA GLY A 104 -9.48 5.07 -0.83
C GLY A 104 -8.48 4.29 0.02
N LEU A 105 -7.82 4.96 0.97
CA LEU A 105 -6.69 4.40 1.71
C LEU A 105 -7.10 3.19 2.54
N ARG A 106 -8.34 3.12 3.02
CA ARG A 106 -8.84 1.95 3.78
C ARG A 106 -8.99 0.71 2.89
N LEU A 107 -9.55 0.87 1.69
CA LEU A 107 -9.61 -0.23 0.72
C LEU A 107 -8.22 -0.64 0.26
N ALA A 108 -7.36 0.34 -0.01
CA ALA A 108 -5.97 0.12 -0.37
C ALA A 108 -5.22 -0.62 0.74
N ALA A 109 -5.48 -0.30 2.01
CA ALA A 109 -4.89 -1.00 3.14
C ALA A 109 -5.38 -2.43 3.28
N ILE A 110 -6.68 -2.71 3.08
CA ILE A 110 -7.20 -4.08 3.10
C ILE A 110 -6.58 -4.90 1.98
N GLY A 111 -6.71 -4.44 0.73
CA GLY A 111 -6.21 -5.17 -0.43
C GLY A 111 -4.68 -5.29 -0.44
N GLY A 112 -3.98 -4.21 -0.10
CA GLY A 112 -2.52 -4.21 0.00
C GLY A 112 -2.00 -5.07 1.13
N THR A 113 -2.67 -5.13 2.29
CA THR A 113 -2.28 -6.04 3.38
C THR A 113 -2.47 -7.50 2.99
N ILE A 114 -3.59 -7.84 2.34
CA ILE A 114 -3.81 -9.20 1.80
C ILE A 114 -2.71 -9.55 0.81
N LEU A 115 -2.38 -8.63 -0.11
CA LEU A 115 -1.28 -8.81 -1.05
C LEU A 115 0.05 -9.03 -0.32
N MET A 116 0.39 -8.22 0.68
CA MET A 116 1.65 -8.34 1.43
C MET A 116 1.75 -9.69 2.15
N VAL A 117 0.65 -10.17 2.75
CA VAL A 117 0.63 -11.48 3.41
C VAL A 117 0.78 -12.61 2.41
N MET A 118 0.15 -12.53 1.23
CA MET A 118 0.31 -13.53 0.18
C MET A 118 1.75 -13.54 -0.37
N LEU A 119 2.36 -12.37 -0.57
CA LEU A 119 3.75 -12.28 -1.03
C LEU A 119 4.73 -12.82 0.02
N TRP A 120 4.53 -12.49 1.29
CA TRP A 120 5.29 -13.05 2.40
C TRP A 120 5.21 -14.58 2.44
N ALA A 121 4.00 -15.13 2.30
CA ALA A 121 3.79 -16.58 2.30
C ALA A 121 4.44 -17.28 1.09
N ALA A 122 4.49 -16.61 -0.07
CA ALA A 122 5.16 -17.10 -1.27
C ALA A 122 6.70 -16.96 -1.21
N SER A 123 7.23 -16.12 -0.32
CA SER A 123 8.68 -15.93 -0.11
C SER A 123 9.26 -16.73 1.05
N LEU A 124 8.53 -17.70 1.60
CA LEU A 124 9.08 -18.62 2.59
C LEU A 124 10.10 -19.56 1.91
N TRP A 125 11.30 -19.83 2.46
CA TRP A 125 11.91 -19.39 3.72
C TRP A 125 12.99 -18.32 3.48
N PRO A 126 12.83 -17.06 3.93
CA PRO A 126 13.80 -16.02 3.62
C PRO A 126 15.15 -16.30 4.27
N GLU A 127 16.24 -16.03 3.55
CA GLU A 127 17.61 -16.29 4.01
C GLU A 127 17.97 -15.53 5.30
N ASN A 128 17.48 -14.29 5.44
CA ASN A 128 17.86 -13.40 6.54
C ASN A 128 17.06 -13.62 7.81
N ASN A 129 15.76 -13.91 7.68
CA ASN A 129 14.85 -14.06 8.81
C ASN A 129 13.64 -14.93 8.42
N PRO A 130 13.39 -16.04 9.13
CA PRO A 130 12.32 -16.98 8.78
C PRO A 130 10.90 -16.41 8.97
N PHE A 131 10.74 -15.30 9.68
CA PHE A 131 9.43 -14.74 10.01
C PHE A 131 9.27 -13.28 9.55
N MET A 132 10.23 -12.41 9.86
CA MET A 132 10.09 -10.96 9.70
C MET A 132 10.84 -10.45 8.47
N ASP A 133 10.13 -9.88 7.51
CA ASP A 133 10.68 -9.23 6.33
C ASP A 133 10.00 -7.87 6.03
N MET A 134 10.28 -7.32 4.85
CA MET A 134 9.73 -6.04 4.39
C MET A 134 8.20 -6.03 4.24
N HIS A 135 7.56 -7.17 3.95
CA HIS A 135 6.12 -7.23 3.70
C HIS A 135 5.32 -6.87 4.96
N TRP A 136 5.79 -7.27 6.14
CA TRP A 136 5.18 -6.90 7.41
C TRP A 136 5.26 -5.39 7.68
N ILE A 137 6.39 -4.77 7.35
CA ILE A 137 6.58 -3.32 7.49
C ILE A 137 5.64 -2.58 6.55
N TYR A 138 5.50 -3.05 5.31
CA TYR A 138 4.61 -2.45 4.32
C TYR A 138 3.14 -2.61 4.71
N ALA A 139 2.74 -3.79 5.17
CA ALA A 139 1.39 -4.04 5.69
C ALA A 139 1.06 -3.12 6.87
N ALA A 140 1.96 -3.04 7.87
CA ALA A 140 1.78 -2.16 9.02
C ALA A 140 1.69 -0.68 8.60
N MET A 141 2.53 -0.25 7.65
CA MET A 141 2.48 1.12 7.11
C MET A 141 1.15 1.38 6.39
N LEU A 142 0.66 0.47 5.55
CA LEU A 142 -0.64 0.62 4.88
C LEU A 142 -1.78 0.80 5.88
N VAL A 143 -1.81 -0.02 6.93
CA VAL A 143 -2.81 0.09 8.00
C VAL A 143 -2.67 1.42 8.74
N ALA A 144 -1.45 1.82 9.11
CA ALA A 144 -1.22 3.10 9.78
C ALA A 144 -1.72 4.28 8.92
N LEU A 145 -1.38 4.31 7.64
CA LEU A 145 -1.76 5.37 6.71
C LEU A 145 -3.28 5.50 6.53
N ALA A 146 -4.00 4.37 6.58
CA ALA A 146 -5.47 4.33 6.54
C ALA A 146 -6.12 4.77 7.86
N LEU A 147 -5.55 4.41 9.00
CA LEU A 147 -6.07 4.79 10.32
C LEU A 147 -5.80 6.26 10.66
N THR A 148 -4.73 6.85 10.13
CA THR A 148 -4.35 8.24 10.40
C THR A 148 -4.89 9.24 9.36
N ASP A 149 -5.72 8.80 8.42
CA ASP A 149 -6.22 9.61 7.29
C ASP A 149 -5.09 10.40 6.58
N SER A 150 -3.95 9.73 6.35
CA SER A 150 -2.73 10.36 5.81
C SER A 150 -2.94 11.03 4.45
N GLY A 151 -3.98 10.62 3.71
CA GLY A 151 -4.43 11.21 2.44
C GLY A 151 -4.85 12.68 2.53
N THR A 152 -5.09 13.20 3.75
CA THR A 152 -5.43 14.60 3.97
C THR A 152 -4.25 15.57 3.88
N ALA A 153 -3.01 15.06 3.99
CA ALA A 153 -1.78 15.82 3.83
C ALA A 153 -1.07 15.41 2.53
N LEU A 154 -0.62 16.40 1.73
CA LEU A 154 0.02 16.18 0.42
C LEU A 154 -0.78 15.23 -0.51
N GLY A 155 -2.11 15.25 -0.44
CA GLY A 155 -2.99 14.37 -1.21
C GLY A 155 -4.39 14.96 -1.36
N PHE A 156 -5.26 14.23 -2.06
CA PHE A 156 -6.63 14.62 -2.40
C PHE A 156 -7.67 14.09 -1.41
N GLY A 157 -7.27 13.47 -0.30
CA GLY A 157 -8.17 12.84 0.67
C GLY A 157 -9.22 13.80 1.25
N ARG A 158 -8.90 15.09 1.40
CA ARG A 158 -9.86 16.11 1.84
C ARG A 158 -10.97 16.36 0.81
N ALA A 159 -10.63 16.43 -0.47
CA ALA A 159 -11.61 16.60 -1.55
C ALA A 159 -12.44 15.33 -1.75
N TRP A 160 -11.77 14.17 -1.71
CA TRP A 160 -12.40 12.85 -1.82
C TRP A 160 -13.44 12.60 -0.73
N ALA A 161 -13.12 12.91 0.53
CA ALA A 161 -14.01 12.73 1.67
C ALA A 161 -15.29 13.60 1.60
N ARG A 162 -15.33 14.63 0.75
CA ARG A 162 -16.51 15.48 0.56
C ARG A 162 -17.53 14.88 -0.42
N LEU A 163 -17.13 13.89 -1.23
CA LEU A 163 -18.02 13.27 -2.20
C LEU A 163 -19.20 12.59 -1.49
N PRO A 164 -20.45 12.74 -1.98
CA PRO A 164 -21.63 12.14 -1.36
C PRO A 164 -21.52 10.63 -1.14
N LEU A 165 -20.89 9.93 -2.08
CA LEU A 165 -20.65 8.49 -2.00
C LEU A 165 -19.72 8.11 -0.83
N VAL A 166 -18.62 8.84 -0.65
CA VAL A 166 -17.63 8.59 0.42
C VAL A 166 -18.20 8.96 1.79
N ARG A 167 -19.04 10.00 1.85
CA ARG A 167 -19.80 10.33 3.05
C ARG A 167 -20.81 9.24 3.44
N ARG A 168 -21.41 8.58 2.45
CA ARG A 168 -22.33 7.45 2.65
C ARG A 168 -21.61 6.16 3.04
N TYR A 169 -20.43 5.91 2.47
CA TYR A 169 -19.61 4.72 2.73
C TYR A 169 -18.21 5.10 3.23
N PRO A 170 -18.02 5.23 4.56
CA PRO A 170 -16.74 5.63 5.16
C PRO A 170 -15.56 4.69 4.86
N ILE A 171 -15.83 3.46 4.41
CA ILE A 171 -14.79 2.52 3.95
C ILE A 171 -14.06 3.00 2.69
N LEU A 172 -14.68 3.92 1.93
CA LEU A 172 -14.08 4.49 0.73
C LEU A 172 -13.07 5.61 1.03
N ARG A 173 -12.86 6.00 2.29
CA ARG A 173 -11.84 6.99 2.67
C ARG A 173 -10.45 6.39 2.50
#